data_AF-A0A7K3S2S3-F1
#
_entry.id   AF-A0A7K3S2S3-F1
#
_cell.length_a   1.000
_cell.length_b   1.000
_cell.length_c   1.000
_cell.angle_alpha   90.00
_cell.angle_beta   90.00
_cell.angle_gamma   90.00
#
_symmetry.space_group_name_H-M   'P 1'
#
loop_
_entity.id
_entity.type
_entity.pdbx_description
1 polymer ?
#
loop_
_entity_poly.entity_id
_entity_poly.type
_entity_poly.pdbx_seq_one_letter_code
_entity_poly.pdbx_strand_id
1 'polypeptide(L)'
;MPDTIAVLGRRMAKLERRVTALERARRAPYPEWRDLPLTGDTSVPDEEQPPQFRANLWDTTEFCGRVGLEGGRATDEQLVALLPEGYWPEAPRTVDVASDARRALQLDIDPKGMVRLRVQGGGTVRATWISLDSTSIRTDRDDA
;
A
#
# COMPACT_ATOMS: atom_id res chain seq x y z
N MET A 1 2.43 -43.20 7.44
CA MET A 1 3.43 -42.17 7.83
C MET A 1 3.72 -41.34 6.60
N PRO A 2 3.64 -39.99 6.67
CA PRO A 2 4.03 -39.15 5.55
C PRO A 2 5.54 -39.31 5.29
N ASP A 3 5.90 -39.44 4.02
CA ASP A 3 7.28 -39.58 3.60
C ASP A 3 8.06 -38.27 3.86
N THR A 4 8.81 -38.27 4.96
CA THR A 4 9.61 -37.13 5.43
C THR A 4 10.59 -36.65 4.36
N ILE A 5 11.11 -37.55 3.52
CA ILE A 5 12.05 -37.22 2.45
C ILE A 5 11.33 -36.46 1.34
N ALA A 6 10.13 -36.89 0.97
CA ALA A 6 9.31 -36.18 -0.02
C ALA A 6 8.87 -34.79 0.46
N VAL A 7 8.60 -34.62 1.77
CA VAL A 7 8.29 -33.30 2.36
C VAL A 7 9.51 -32.38 2.34
N LEU A 8 10.68 -32.89 2.69
CA LEU A 8 11.94 -32.13 2.64
C LEU A 8 12.29 -31.72 1.21
N GLY A 9 12.14 -32.63 0.24
CA GLY A 9 12.37 -32.34 -1.19
C GLY A 9 11.49 -31.20 -1.70
N ARG A 10 10.20 -31.19 -1.35
CA ARG A 10 9.28 -30.09 -1.70
C ARG A 10 9.68 -28.76 -1.07
N ARG A 11 10.12 -28.77 0.19
CA ARG A 11 10.57 -27.55 0.89
C ARG A 11 11.85 -26.99 0.27
N MET A 12 12.81 -27.85 -0.06
CA MET A 12 14.06 -27.44 -0.74
C MET A 12 13.79 -26.85 -2.11
N ALA A 13 12.94 -27.48 -2.93
CA ALA A 13 12.55 -26.93 -4.23
C ALA A 13 11.84 -25.57 -4.12
N LYS A 14 11.01 -25.37 -3.08
CA LYS A 14 10.39 -24.06 -2.81
C LYS A 14 11.43 -23.01 -2.41
N LEU A 15 12.43 -23.38 -1.61
CA LEU A 15 13.54 -22.49 -1.24
C LEU A 15 14.38 -22.10 -2.44
N GLU A 16 14.77 -23.06 -3.28
CA GLU A 16 15.57 -22.80 -4.49
C GLU A 16 14.84 -21.82 -5.44
N ARG A 17 13.54 -22.04 -5.69
CA ARG A 17 12.74 -21.10 -6.50
C ARG A 17 12.72 -19.69 -5.91
N ARG A 18 12.56 -19.56 -4.58
CA ARG A 18 12.57 -18.25 -3.91
C ARG A 18 13.93 -17.57 -4.02
N VAL A 19 15.02 -18.31 -3.87
CA VAL A 19 16.39 -17.76 -4.01
C VAL A 19 16.62 -17.30 -5.45
N THR A 20 16.27 -18.11 -6.45
CA THR A 20 16.40 -17.72 -7.86
C THR A 20 15.54 -16.50 -8.20
N ALA A 21 14.30 -16.42 -7.67
CA ALA A 21 13.46 -15.24 -7.83
C ALA A 21 14.10 -14.00 -7.20
N LEU A 22 14.67 -14.11 -6.00
CA LEU A 22 15.37 -13.01 -5.32
C LEU A 22 16.64 -12.56 -6.07
N GLU A 23 17.44 -13.48 -6.60
CA GLU A 23 18.64 -13.15 -7.38
C GLU A 23 18.27 -12.47 -8.70
N ARG A 24 17.19 -12.91 -9.35
CA ARG A 24 16.65 -12.27 -10.56
C ARG A 24 16.09 -10.89 -10.25
N ALA A 25 15.33 -10.77 -9.16
CA ALA A 25 14.79 -9.52 -8.65
C ALA A 25 15.91 -8.50 -8.35
N ARG A 26 16.99 -8.92 -7.68
CA ARG A 26 18.16 -8.07 -7.41
C ARG A 26 18.85 -7.55 -8.68
N ARG A 27 18.73 -8.28 -9.80
CA ARG A 27 19.31 -7.90 -11.10
C ARG A 27 18.33 -7.14 -11.99
N ALA A 28 17.03 -7.22 -11.72
CA ALA A 28 16.02 -6.47 -12.42
C ALA A 28 16.05 -5.00 -11.98
N PRO A 29 15.80 -4.03 -12.87
CA PRO A 29 15.56 -2.67 -12.45
C PRO A 29 14.40 -2.65 -11.44
N TYR A 30 14.56 -1.87 -10.36
CA TYR A 30 13.51 -1.74 -9.37
C TYR A 30 12.25 -1.19 -10.05
N PRO A 31 11.05 -1.72 -9.75
CA PRO A 31 9.83 -1.25 -10.38
C PRO A 31 9.65 0.26 -10.28
N GLU A 32 9.21 0.87 -11.39
CA GLU A 32 9.01 2.31 -11.48
C GLU A 32 7.81 2.76 -10.65
N TRP A 33 7.91 3.99 -10.14
CA TRP A 33 6.79 4.68 -9.50
C TRP A 33 5.71 5.03 -10.52
N ARG A 34 4.46 5.00 -10.07
CA ARG A 34 3.27 5.38 -10.85
C ARG A 34 2.42 6.32 -10.03
N ASP A 35 1.77 7.26 -10.69
CA ASP A 35 0.88 8.21 -10.02
C ASP A 35 -0.31 7.50 -9.38
N LEU A 36 -0.57 7.81 -8.12
CA LEU A 36 -1.69 7.27 -7.37
C LEU A 36 -3.00 7.91 -7.87
N PRO A 37 -3.98 7.12 -8.35
CA PRO A 37 -5.25 7.67 -8.79
C PRO A 37 -6.05 8.20 -7.60
N LEU A 38 -5.96 9.51 -7.38
CA LEU A 38 -6.72 10.23 -6.36
C LEU A 38 -8.19 10.38 -6.78
N THR A 39 -9.04 10.54 -5.78
CA THR A 39 -10.46 10.84 -6.00
C THR A 39 -10.74 12.34 -5.93
N GLY A 40 -11.90 12.76 -6.42
CA GLY A 40 -12.25 14.18 -6.57
C GLY A 40 -12.35 14.99 -5.27
N ASP A 41 -12.36 14.34 -4.11
CA ASP A 41 -12.41 14.99 -2.79
C ASP A 41 -11.01 15.21 -2.18
N THR A 42 -9.97 15.07 -3.00
CA THR A 42 -8.56 15.21 -2.60
C THR A 42 -7.78 15.97 -3.67
N SER A 43 -6.69 16.61 -3.26
CA SER A 43 -5.84 17.40 -4.15
C SER A 43 -4.39 16.94 -4.11
N VAL A 44 -3.61 17.36 -5.11
CA VAL A 44 -2.16 17.17 -5.16
C VAL A 44 -1.50 18.45 -4.66
N PRO A 45 -0.86 18.46 -3.47
CA PRO A 45 -0.30 19.69 -2.90
C PRO A 45 0.88 20.25 -3.70
N ASP A 46 1.61 19.38 -4.40
CA ASP A 46 2.76 19.71 -5.25
C ASP A 46 2.63 18.94 -6.56
N GLU A 47 2.24 19.62 -7.64
CA GLU A 47 2.04 19.00 -8.96
C GLU A 47 3.34 18.46 -9.58
N GLU A 48 4.50 18.95 -9.15
CA GLU A 48 5.80 18.43 -9.59
C GLU A 48 6.13 17.08 -8.90
N GLN A 49 5.47 16.78 -7.78
CA GLN A 49 5.66 15.58 -6.97
C GLN A 49 4.30 14.98 -6.56
N PRO A 50 3.53 14.45 -7.53
CA PRO A 50 2.26 13.81 -7.22
C PRO A 50 2.47 12.62 -6.27
N PRO A 51 1.46 12.25 -5.48
CA PRO A 51 1.51 11.01 -4.71
C PRO A 51 1.60 9.82 -5.66
N GLN A 52 2.49 8.88 -5.33
CA GLN A 52 2.81 7.74 -6.18
C GLN A 52 2.77 6.42 -5.41
N PHE A 53 2.70 5.33 -6.15
CA PHE A 53 2.77 3.97 -5.64
C PHE A 53 3.59 3.07 -6.57
N ARG A 54 4.10 1.97 -6.03
CA ARG A 54 4.70 0.88 -6.81
C ARG A 54 4.59 -0.44 -6.07
N ALA A 55 4.57 -1.54 -6.80
CA ALA A 55 4.79 -2.86 -6.21
C ALA A 55 6.30 -3.12 -6.18
N ASN A 56 6.82 -3.52 -5.02
CA ASN A 56 8.19 -3.99 -4.92
C ASN A 56 8.29 -5.49 -5.21
N LEU A 57 9.52 -6.02 -5.14
CA LEU A 57 9.84 -7.39 -5.49
C LEU A 57 9.51 -8.40 -4.39
N TRP A 58 8.88 -7.95 -3.30
CA TRP A 58 8.53 -8.71 -2.11
C TRP A 58 7.04 -8.62 -1.80
N ASP A 59 6.20 -8.55 -2.84
CA ASP A 59 4.74 -8.53 -2.74
C ASP A 59 4.22 -7.45 -1.79
N THR A 60 4.84 -6.28 -1.87
CA THR A 60 4.47 -5.12 -1.06
C THR A 60 4.24 -3.94 -1.98
N THR A 61 3.10 -3.28 -1.84
CA THR A 61 2.83 -1.99 -2.48
C THR A 61 3.35 -0.89 -1.57
N GLU A 62 4.31 -0.12 -2.07
CA GLU A 62 4.89 1.05 -1.43
C GLU A 62 4.18 2.30 -1.94
N PHE A 63 4.05 3.30 -1.09
CA PHE A 63 3.50 4.61 -1.41
C PHE A 63 4.52 5.70 -1.07
N CYS A 64 4.39 6.84 -1.74
CA CYS A 64 5.13 8.06 -1.42
C CYS A 64 4.35 9.31 -1.83
N GLY A 65 4.80 10.46 -1.32
CA GLY A 65 4.23 11.76 -1.63
C GLY A 65 3.10 12.17 -0.67
N ARG A 66 2.48 13.31 -0.97
CA ARG A 66 1.45 13.91 -0.12
C ARG A 66 0.11 13.99 -0.84
N VAL A 67 -0.95 13.85 -0.08
CA VAL A 67 -2.32 14.06 -0.52
C VAL A 67 -2.90 15.24 0.27
N GLY A 68 -3.45 16.21 -0.46
CA GLY A 68 -4.16 17.35 0.10
C GLY A 68 -5.60 16.97 0.44
N LEU A 69 -6.08 17.46 1.58
CA LEU A 69 -7.46 17.26 2.04
C LEU A 69 -8.26 18.53 1.76
N GLU A 70 -9.18 18.45 0.79
CA GLU A 70 -10.01 19.59 0.42
C GLU A 70 -10.87 20.07 1.59
N GLY A 71 -11.02 21.39 1.72
CA GLY A 71 -11.73 22.00 2.85
C GLY A 71 -10.98 21.95 4.19
N GLY A 72 -9.74 21.46 4.23
CA GLY A 72 -8.88 21.47 5.42
C GLY A 72 -9.40 20.57 6.55
N ARG A 73 -10.08 19.48 6.19
CA ARG A 73 -10.60 18.49 7.12
C ARG A 73 -10.38 17.07 6.63
N ALA A 74 -10.02 16.20 7.56
CA ALA A 74 -10.10 14.76 7.43
C ALA A 74 -11.46 14.29 7.92
N THR A 75 -12.21 13.57 7.07
CA THR A 75 -13.48 12.94 7.43
C THR A 75 -13.30 11.43 7.47
N ASP A 76 -13.83 10.79 8.51
CA ASP A 76 -13.80 9.33 8.63
C ASP A 76 -14.55 8.67 7.45
N GLU A 77 -14.00 7.55 6.96
CA GLU A 77 -14.46 6.81 5.78
C GLU A 77 -14.40 7.58 4.44
N GLN A 78 -13.83 8.79 4.41
CA GLN A 78 -13.64 9.57 3.18
C GLN A 78 -12.80 8.76 2.19
N LEU A 79 -13.29 8.62 0.96
CA LEU A 79 -12.53 7.98 -0.11
C LEU A 79 -11.39 8.91 -0.53
N VAL A 80 -10.17 8.39 -0.58
CA VAL A 80 -8.95 9.15 -0.89
C VAL A 80 -8.45 8.79 -2.28
N ALA A 81 -8.31 7.49 -2.55
CA ALA A 81 -7.73 6.98 -3.78
C ALA A 81 -8.35 5.63 -4.18
N LEU A 82 -8.09 5.25 -5.44
CA LEU A 82 -8.43 3.94 -5.99
C LEU A 82 -7.16 3.27 -6.51
N LEU A 83 -6.77 2.17 -5.87
CA LEU A 83 -5.66 1.34 -6.35
C LEU A 83 -6.08 0.61 -7.63
N PRO A 84 -5.24 0.61 -8.69
CA PRO A 84 -5.50 -0.18 -9.88
C PRO A 84 -5.53 -1.69 -9.60
N GLU A 85 -6.29 -2.42 -10.42
CA GLU A 85 -6.33 -3.88 -10.36
C GLU A 85 -4.91 -4.47 -10.48
N GLY A 86 -4.62 -5.47 -9.66
CA GLY A 86 -3.29 -6.07 -9.53
C GLY A 86 -2.42 -5.50 -8.42
N TYR A 87 -2.83 -4.40 -7.78
CA TYR A 87 -2.19 -3.83 -6.57
C TYR A 87 -3.06 -3.97 -5.31
N TRP A 88 -4.20 -4.64 -5.44
CA TRP A 88 -5.12 -4.85 -4.32
C TRP A 88 -4.52 -5.83 -3.31
N PRO A 89 -4.66 -5.57 -2.01
CA PRO A 89 -4.31 -6.57 -1.01
C PRO A 89 -5.34 -7.69 -0.98
N GLU A 90 -4.92 -8.91 -0.68
CA GLU A 90 -5.85 -10.04 -0.55
C GLU A 90 -6.81 -9.91 0.64
N ALA A 91 -6.38 -9.22 1.70
CA ALA A 91 -7.18 -8.96 2.89
C ALA A 91 -7.12 -7.46 3.24
N PRO A 92 -8.13 -6.92 3.95
CA PRO A 92 -8.12 -5.52 4.37
C PRO A 92 -6.83 -5.17 5.12
N ARG A 93 -6.31 -3.96 4.86
CA ARG A 93 -5.11 -3.41 5.50
C ARG A 93 -5.42 -2.04 6.07
N THR A 94 -4.91 -1.77 7.26
CA THR A 94 -4.94 -0.44 7.89
C THR A 94 -3.51 -0.01 8.11
N VAL A 95 -3.17 1.20 7.69
CA VAL A 95 -1.82 1.76 7.82
C VAL A 95 -1.87 3.16 8.40
N ASP A 96 -0.97 3.46 9.33
CA ASP A 96 -0.82 4.81 9.88
C ASP A 96 -0.21 5.74 8.82
N VAL A 97 -0.67 6.98 8.78
CA VAL A 97 -0.11 8.01 7.90
C VAL A 97 0.28 9.25 8.69
N ALA A 98 1.34 9.92 8.26
CA ALA A 98 1.73 11.19 8.82
C ALA A 98 0.74 12.29 8.37
N SER A 99 0.43 13.25 9.24
CA SER A 99 -0.47 14.35 8.93
C SER A 99 -0.20 15.56 9.83
N ASP A 100 -0.80 16.71 9.53
CA ASP A 100 -0.86 17.89 10.39
C ASP A 100 -2.03 17.86 11.38
N ALA A 101 -2.78 16.75 11.42
CA ALA A 101 -3.92 16.58 12.30
C ALA A 101 -3.49 16.42 13.77
N ARG A 102 -4.33 16.87 14.69
CA ARG A 102 -4.14 16.59 16.14
C ARG A 102 -4.45 15.16 16.54
N ARG A 103 -5.22 14.43 15.71
CA ARG A 103 -5.57 13.03 15.92
C ARG A 103 -4.84 12.19 14.89
N ALA A 104 -4.45 10.97 15.28
CA ALA A 104 -3.87 10.03 14.34
C ALA A 104 -4.86 9.73 13.20
N LEU A 105 -4.33 9.71 11.98
CA LEU A 105 -5.04 9.35 10.78
C LEU A 105 -4.45 8.05 10.23
N GLN A 106 -5.32 7.23 9.66
CA GLN A 106 -4.96 5.96 9.04
C GLN A 106 -5.58 5.87 7.65
N LEU A 107 -5.06 4.97 6.83
CA LEU A 107 -5.69 4.56 5.59
C LEU A 107 -6.15 3.12 5.71
N ASP A 108 -7.43 2.91 5.48
CA ASP A 108 -8.03 1.59 5.29
C ASP A 108 -8.06 1.28 3.79
N ILE A 109 -7.39 0.18 3.42
CA ILE A 109 -7.29 -0.31 2.05
C ILE A 109 -8.01 -1.65 1.99
N ASP A 110 -9.09 -1.71 1.22
CA ASP A 110 -9.88 -2.92 1.09
C ASP A 110 -9.40 -3.84 -0.05
N PRO A 111 -9.86 -5.10 -0.10
CA PRO A 111 -9.49 -6.04 -1.16
C PRO A 111 -9.99 -5.69 -2.57
N LYS A 112 -10.71 -4.59 -2.73
CA LYS A 112 -11.14 -4.03 -4.03
C LYS A 112 -10.36 -2.77 -4.38
N GLY A 113 -9.29 -2.46 -3.62
CA GLY A 113 -8.40 -1.33 -3.87
C GLY A 113 -8.97 0.02 -3.46
N MET A 114 -10.08 0.09 -2.73
CA MET A 114 -10.57 1.38 -2.24
C MET A 114 -9.74 1.80 -1.04
N VAL A 115 -9.20 3.02 -1.10
CA VAL A 115 -8.37 3.61 -0.04
C VAL A 115 -9.20 4.68 0.66
N ARG A 116 -9.55 4.43 1.92
CA ARG A 116 -10.36 5.33 2.75
C ARG A 116 -9.56 5.90 3.90
N LEU A 117 -9.81 7.16 4.21
CA LEU A 117 -9.28 7.80 5.39
C LEU A 117 -10.02 7.31 6.62
N ARG A 118 -9.28 7.00 7.68
CA ARG A 118 -9.82 6.66 8.99
C ARG A 118 -9.32 7.65 10.02
N VAL A 119 -10.26 8.24 10.75
CA VAL A 119 -9.97 9.17 11.84
C VAL A 119 -10.08 8.40 13.16
N GLN A 120 -9.04 8.42 13.98
CA GLN A 120 -9.09 7.71 15.26
C GLN A 120 -10.23 8.24 16.15
N GLY A 121 -11.15 7.34 16.53
CA GLY A 121 -12.38 7.68 17.27
C GLY A 121 -13.53 8.22 16.40
N GLY A 122 -13.38 8.19 15.08
CA GLY A 122 -14.39 8.58 14.09
C GLY A 122 -14.61 10.09 13.93
N GLY A 123 -15.56 10.42 13.06
CA GLY A 123 -16.00 11.79 12.78
C GLY A 123 -15.00 12.60 11.95
N THR A 124 -14.86 13.89 12.27
CA THR A 124 -14.03 14.82 11.46
C THR A 124 -12.93 15.46 12.30
N VAL A 125 -11.75 15.68 11.74
CA VAL A 125 -10.67 16.45 12.37
C VAL A 125 -10.07 17.46 11.39
N ARG A 126 -9.59 18.60 11.89
CA ARG A 126 -8.84 19.56 11.07
C ARG A 126 -7.53 18.92 10.64
N ALA A 127 -7.30 18.90 9.32
CA ALA A 127 -6.11 18.35 8.68
C ALA A 127 -6.06 18.91 7.25
N THR A 128 -4.91 19.37 6.79
CA THR A 128 -4.77 19.90 5.42
C THR A 128 -4.06 18.93 4.49
N TRP A 129 -3.32 17.96 5.03
CA TRP A 129 -2.63 16.96 4.24
C TRP A 129 -2.42 15.65 5.00
N ILE A 130 -2.20 14.58 4.25
CA ILE A 130 -1.59 13.34 4.72
C ILE A 130 -0.33 13.05 3.88
N SER A 131 0.69 12.44 4.48
CA SER A 131 1.88 11.96 3.79
C SER A 131 1.83 10.43 3.75
N LEU A 132 2.09 9.91 2.56
CA LEU A 132 2.20 8.49 2.27
C LEU A 132 3.64 8.00 2.37
N ASP A 133 4.58 8.87 2.72
CA ASP A 133 6.00 8.51 2.78
C ASP A 133 6.22 7.39 3.81
N SER A 134 6.97 6.36 3.41
CA SER A 134 7.20 5.14 4.20
C SER A 134 5.95 4.29 4.47
N THR A 135 4.82 4.58 3.82
CA THR A 135 3.64 3.73 3.90
C THR A 135 3.78 2.57 2.94
N SER A 136 3.48 1.36 3.41
CA SER A 136 3.46 0.18 2.55
C SER A 136 2.46 -0.86 3.04
N ILE A 137 1.91 -1.64 2.12
CA ILE A 137 1.03 -2.78 2.41
C ILE A 137 1.52 -4.03 1.73
N ARG A 138 1.38 -5.17 2.41
CA ARG A 138 1.56 -6.47 1.77
C ARG A 138 0.36 -6.75 0.85
N THR A 139 0.65 -7.14 -0.38
CA THR A 139 -0.37 -7.60 -1.33
C THR A 139 -0.71 -9.08 -1.13
N ASP A 140 0.15 -9.83 -0.45
CA ASP A 140 -0.02 -11.25 -0.07
C ASP A 140 -0.42 -12.17 -1.22
N ARG A 141 0.06 -11.94 -2.46
CA ARG A 141 -0.08 -12.94 -3.53
C ARG A 141 0.59 -14.24 -3.09
N ASP A 142 -0.20 -15.22 -2.65
CA ASP A 142 0.31 -16.57 -2.45
C ASP A 142 0.59 -17.16 -3.86
N ASP A 143 1.85 -17.16 -4.26
CA ASP A 143 2.32 -17.94 -5.41
C ASP A 143 2.06 -19.43 -5.11
N ALA A 144 0.91 -19.92 -5.60
CA ALA A 144 0.53 -21.33 -5.62
C ALA A 144 1.38 -22.14 -6.62
#